data_AF-A0ABD4PM05-F1
#
_entry.id   AF-A0ABD4PM05-F1
#
_cell.length_a   1.000
_cell.length_b   1.000
_cell.length_c   1.000
_cell.angle_alpha   90.00
_cell.angle_beta   90.00
_cell.angle_gamma   90.00
#
_symmetry.space_group_name_H-M   'P 1'
#
loop_
_entity.id
_entity.type
_entity.pdbx_description
1 polymer ?
#
loop_
_entity_poly.entity_id
_entity_poly.type
_entity_poly.pdbx_seq_one_letter_code
_entity_poly.pdbx_strand_id
1 'polypeptide(L)'
;DATTAQKGIVQLSSATDSDDETKAATPKAVKAAMDKADGCLEKAKNGDDIPDKVKFLNTVGAARVYGRDIHTGAGEWTTSEFVAWLKEKGAFDQPYWMMKASLPAEFNKVITDVGPGKLNLGGCAIEVMGTYNAAIVRVTIGEYGGDGFLNGTVCTCTVYGDTQRFHWRVDYSTKNKPDTVSQRDASTTQKGVVQLSSDT
;
A
#
# COMPACT_ATOMS: atom_id res chain seq x y z
N ASP A 1 -7.88 18.22 58.51
CA ASP A 1 -8.29 17.98 57.11
C ASP A 1 -9.68 17.40 57.02
N ALA A 2 -10.32 17.53 55.85
CA ALA A 2 -11.58 16.86 55.57
C ALA A 2 -11.34 15.38 55.20
N THR A 3 -12.35 14.55 55.39
CA THR A 3 -12.40 13.15 54.92
C THR A 3 -13.74 12.89 54.24
N THR A 4 -13.91 11.72 53.63
CA THR A 4 -15.21 11.28 53.08
C THR A 4 -16.27 11.07 54.16
N ALA A 5 -15.88 10.95 55.44
CA ALA A 5 -16.77 10.74 56.58
C ALA A 5 -16.94 11.97 57.50
N GLN A 6 -16.01 12.94 57.47
CA GLN A 6 -15.98 14.08 58.38
C GLN A 6 -15.61 15.38 57.65
N LYS A 7 -16.36 16.45 57.92
CA LYS A 7 -16.11 17.79 57.36
C LYS A 7 -14.79 18.37 57.90
N GLY A 8 -14.06 19.10 57.07
CA GLY A 8 -12.84 19.83 57.43
C GLY A 8 -12.42 20.86 56.37
N ILE A 9 -11.34 21.60 56.62
CA ILE A 9 -10.70 22.51 55.66
C ILE A 9 -9.71 21.70 54.80
N VAL A 10 -9.60 22.00 53.50
CA VAL A 10 -8.69 21.34 52.55
C VAL A 10 -8.01 22.38 51.66
N GLN A 11 -6.75 22.16 51.30
CA GLN A 11 -6.05 22.97 50.30
C GLN A 11 -6.42 22.51 48.88
N LEU A 12 -6.64 23.47 47.97
CA LEU A 12 -7.00 23.17 46.59
C LEU A 12 -5.76 23.14 45.70
N SER A 13 -5.69 22.16 44.80
CA SER A 13 -4.66 22.08 43.76
C SER A 13 -5.28 22.06 42.38
N SER A 14 -4.67 22.80 41.44
CA SER A 14 -5.03 22.76 40.02
C SER A 14 -3.99 22.01 39.16
N ALA A 15 -3.05 21.31 39.79
CA ALA A 15 -2.13 20.41 39.09
C ALA A 15 -2.90 19.19 38.55
N THR A 16 -2.43 18.61 37.44
CA THR A 16 -3.08 17.46 36.77
C THR A 16 -2.32 16.15 36.96
N ASP A 17 -1.18 16.21 37.63
CA ASP A 17 -0.18 15.18 37.85
C ASP A 17 0.23 15.06 39.33
N SER A 18 -0.52 15.71 40.24
CA SER A 18 -0.26 15.69 41.67
C SER A 18 -0.55 14.33 42.28
N ASP A 19 0.40 13.80 43.05
CA ASP A 19 0.29 12.61 43.89
C ASP A 19 -0.07 12.93 45.36
N ASP A 20 -0.12 14.21 45.72
CA ASP A 20 -0.46 14.68 47.06
C ASP A 20 -1.92 14.39 47.45
N GLU A 21 -2.11 13.42 48.34
CA GLU A 21 -3.42 13.02 48.88
C GLU A 21 -4.01 13.99 49.92
N THR A 22 -3.25 15.02 50.34
CA THR A 22 -3.72 16.03 51.31
C THR A 22 -4.46 17.19 50.67
N LYS A 23 -4.47 17.27 49.33
CA LYS A 23 -5.10 18.36 48.55
C LYS A 23 -6.28 17.86 47.74
N ALA A 24 -7.31 18.71 47.61
CA ALA A 24 -8.44 18.44 46.73
C ALA A 24 -8.19 19.00 45.32
N ALA A 25 -8.50 18.21 44.29
CA ALA A 25 -8.45 18.66 42.90
C ALA A 25 -9.53 19.72 42.62
N THR A 26 -9.18 20.77 41.89
CA THR A 26 -10.15 21.76 41.42
C THR A 26 -10.88 21.27 40.16
N PRO A 27 -12.08 21.81 39.85
CA PRO A 27 -12.74 21.56 38.56
C PRO A 27 -11.85 21.89 37.34
N LYS A 28 -10.92 22.86 37.48
CA LYS A 28 -9.93 23.19 36.45
C LYS A 28 -8.98 22.02 36.17
N ALA A 29 -8.45 21.37 37.21
CA ALA A 29 -7.60 20.19 37.06
C ALA A 29 -8.37 19.02 36.44
N VAL A 30 -9.57 18.73 36.96
CA VAL A 30 -10.41 17.63 36.44
C VAL A 30 -10.76 17.85 34.98
N LYS A 31 -11.17 19.06 34.59
CA LYS A 31 -11.45 19.41 33.20
C LYS A 31 -10.23 19.25 32.31
N ALA A 32 -9.06 19.75 32.73
CA ALA A 32 -7.84 19.62 31.93
C ALA A 32 -7.42 18.17 31.71
N ALA A 33 -7.57 17.31 32.73
CA ALA A 33 -7.31 15.87 32.60
C ALA A 33 -8.31 15.20 31.63
N MET A 34 -9.59 15.54 31.71
CA MET A 34 -10.62 15.01 30.81
C MET A 34 -10.40 15.48 29.36
N ASP A 35 -10.13 16.77 29.14
CA ASP A 35 -9.84 17.32 27.81
C ASP A 35 -8.61 16.64 27.18
N LYS A 36 -7.60 16.28 27.98
CA LYS A 36 -6.44 15.51 27.51
C LYS A 36 -6.81 14.07 27.14
N ALA A 37 -7.69 13.43 27.92
CA ALA A 37 -8.17 12.08 27.63
C ALA A 37 -9.04 12.04 26.36
N ASP A 38 -9.93 13.02 26.18
CA ASP A 38 -10.79 13.16 25.00
C ASP A 38 -9.98 13.46 23.72
N GLY A 39 -8.75 13.99 23.86
CA GLY A 39 -7.82 14.20 22.74
C GLY A 39 -7.03 12.95 22.32
N CYS A 40 -7.16 11.82 23.03
CA CYS A 40 -6.51 10.55 22.69
C CYS A 40 -7.40 9.68 21.78
N LEU A 41 -6.79 8.73 21.07
CA LEU A 41 -7.55 7.73 20.30
C LEU A 41 -8.29 6.76 21.23
N GLU A 42 -9.58 6.57 20.98
CA GLU A 42 -10.45 5.66 21.71
C GLU A 42 -10.31 4.23 21.20
N LYS A 43 -9.97 3.30 22.11
CA LYS A 43 -9.83 1.87 21.78
C LYS A 43 -11.07 1.29 21.10
N ALA A 44 -12.26 1.68 21.56
CA ALA A 44 -13.52 1.15 21.05
C ALA A 44 -13.85 1.63 19.63
N LYS A 45 -13.26 2.74 19.17
CA LYS A 45 -13.45 3.28 17.81
C LYS A 45 -12.56 2.60 16.78
N ASN A 46 -11.64 1.72 17.19
CA ASN A 46 -10.81 0.93 16.28
C ASN A 46 -10.11 1.76 15.18
N GLY A 47 -9.70 3.00 15.51
CA GLY A 47 -9.02 3.90 14.58
C GLY A 47 -9.93 4.76 13.70
N ASP A 48 -11.25 4.71 13.88
CA ASP A 48 -12.18 5.58 13.16
C ASP A 48 -11.99 7.06 13.48
N ASP A 49 -11.52 7.37 14.68
CA ASP A 49 -11.21 8.69 15.21
C ASP A 49 -9.81 9.22 14.85
N ILE A 50 -9.04 8.50 14.03
CA ILE A 50 -7.78 9.01 13.48
C ILE A 50 -8.10 10.19 12.54
N PRO A 51 -7.63 11.43 12.83
CA PRO A 51 -8.00 12.60 12.03
C PRO A 51 -7.43 12.58 10.61
N ASP A 52 -6.23 12.01 10.44
CA ASP A 52 -5.56 11.85 9.15
C ASP A 52 -5.03 10.41 9.02
N LYS A 53 -5.87 9.54 8.45
CA LYS A 53 -5.56 8.13 8.26
C LYS A 53 -4.40 7.91 7.28
N VAL A 54 -4.22 8.80 6.30
CA VAL A 54 -3.13 8.71 5.32
C VAL A 54 -1.79 9.01 5.99
N LYS A 55 -1.71 10.10 6.75
CA LYS A 55 -0.51 10.40 7.54
C LYS A 55 -0.19 9.32 8.56
N PHE A 56 -1.21 8.74 9.20
CA PHE A 56 -1.02 7.63 10.12
C PHE A 56 -0.39 6.41 9.42
N LEU A 57 -0.93 5.99 8.27
CA LEU A 57 -0.39 4.88 7.46
C LEU A 57 1.07 5.13 7.08
N ASN A 58 1.39 6.34 6.61
CA ASN A 58 2.75 6.77 6.31
C ASN A 58 3.69 6.69 7.52
N THR A 59 3.21 7.07 8.71
CA THR A 59 4.01 7.07 9.95
C THR A 59 4.36 5.65 10.39
N VAL A 60 3.42 4.71 10.27
CA VAL A 60 3.66 3.30 10.65
C VAL A 60 4.27 2.46 9.53
N GLY A 61 4.42 3.02 8.32
CA GLY A 61 4.97 2.31 7.16
C GLY A 61 4.08 1.18 6.64
N ALA A 62 2.77 1.23 6.90
CA ALA A 62 1.84 0.20 6.48
C ALA A 62 1.45 0.36 5.01
N ALA A 63 1.27 -0.76 4.33
CA ALA A 63 0.71 -0.80 2.98
C ALA A 63 -0.70 -0.21 2.96
N ARG A 64 -0.97 0.75 2.07
CA ARG A 64 -2.34 1.19 1.80
C ARG A 64 -3.01 0.17 0.88
N VAL A 65 -3.99 -0.57 1.41
CA VAL A 65 -4.80 -1.51 0.64
C VAL A 65 -6.03 -0.79 0.10
N TYR A 66 -6.09 -0.60 -1.20
CA TYR A 66 -7.28 -0.10 -1.86
C TYR A 66 -8.09 -1.32 -2.30
N GLY A 67 -9.21 -1.61 -1.60
CA GLY A 67 -10.33 -2.48 -2.00
C GLY A 67 -10.02 -3.93 -2.44
N ARG A 68 -10.94 -4.86 -2.16
CA ARG A 68 -10.81 -6.25 -2.66
C ARG A 68 -11.26 -6.42 -4.12
N ASP A 69 -12.15 -5.56 -4.61
CA ASP A 69 -12.85 -5.75 -5.89
C ASP A 69 -13.06 -4.41 -6.62
N ILE A 70 -11.98 -3.66 -6.86
CA ILE A 70 -12.05 -2.41 -7.64
C ILE A 70 -12.12 -2.75 -9.13
N HIS A 71 -12.99 -2.02 -9.82
CA HIS A 71 -13.14 -2.10 -11.27
C HIS A 71 -12.30 -0.97 -11.88
N THR A 72 -11.35 -1.33 -12.75
CA THR A 72 -10.64 -0.33 -13.58
C THR A 72 -11.51 0.15 -14.75
N GLY A 73 -12.65 -0.52 -14.98
CA GLY A 73 -13.61 -0.25 -16.05
C GLY A 73 -13.26 -1.02 -17.34
N ALA A 74 -14.24 -1.21 -18.22
CA ALA A 74 -14.00 -1.89 -19.50
C ALA A 74 -13.15 -1.06 -20.48
N GLY A 75 -12.44 -1.72 -21.39
CA GLY A 75 -11.73 -1.09 -22.50
C GLY A 75 -10.21 -1.11 -22.34
N GLU A 76 -9.53 -0.27 -23.12
CA GLU A 76 -8.06 -0.27 -23.20
C GLU A 76 -7.45 0.97 -22.55
N TRP A 77 -6.21 0.83 -22.10
CA TRP A 77 -5.32 1.90 -21.66
C TRP A 77 -3.94 1.74 -22.29
N THR A 78 -3.28 2.86 -22.53
CA THR A 78 -1.82 2.93 -22.62
C THR A 78 -1.20 2.85 -21.23
N THR A 79 0.10 2.56 -21.16
CA THR A 79 0.84 2.53 -19.89
C THR A 79 0.78 3.89 -19.20
N SER A 80 0.85 4.98 -19.97
CA SER A 80 0.73 6.35 -19.45
C SER A 80 -0.61 6.59 -18.77
N GLU A 81 -1.72 6.14 -19.37
CA GLU A 81 -3.07 6.28 -18.79
C GLU A 81 -3.23 5.43 -17.53
N PHE A 82 -2.68 4.21 -17.52
CA PHE A 82 -2.66 3.36 -16.34
C PHE A 82 -1.89 4.01 -15.17
N VAL A 83 -0.69 4.54 -15.44
CA VAL A 83 0.12 5.22 -14.43
C VAL A 83 -0.55 6.52 -13.95
N ALA A 84 -1.18 7.27 -14.85
CA ALA A 84 -1.95 8.45 -14.48
C ALA A 84 -3.13 8.10 -13.56
N TRP A 85 -3.83 7.00 -13.83
CA TRP A 85 -4.90 6.50 -12.97
C TRP A 85 -4.37 6.08 -11.59
N LEU A 86 -3.24 5.37 -11.52
CA LEU A 86 -2.60 5.03 -10.23
C LEU A 86 -2.27 6.28 -9.41
N LYS A 87 -1.77 7.34 -10.08
CA LYS A 87 -1.50 8.63 -9.45
C LYS A 87 -2.76 9.29 -8.92
N GLU A 88 -3.84 9.27 -9.68
CA GLU A 88 -5.16 9.76 -9.23
C GLU A 88 -5.65 9.01 -7.97
N LYS A 89 -5.34 7.72 -7.83
CA LYS A 89 -5.68 6.93 -6.63
C LYS A 89 -4.72 7.12 -5.45
N GLY A 90 -3.76 8.03 -5.58
CA GLY A 90 -2.75 8.31 -4.56
C GLY A 90 -1.77 7.15 -4.34
N ALA A 91 -1.57 6.29 -5.35
CA ALA A 91 -0.70 5.13 -5.23
C ALA A 91 0.78 5.51 -5.04
N PHE A 92 1.17 6.73 -5.42
CA PHE A 92 2.53 7.25 -5.29
C PHE A 92 2.73 8.20 -4.11
N ASP A 93 1.69 8.47 -3.31
CA ASP A 93 1.75 9.37 -2.15
C ASP A 93 2.27 8.66 -0.89
N GLN A 94 2.55 7.37 -1.01
CA GLN A 94 2.74 6.42 0.07
C GLN A 94 3.92 5.52 -0.28
N PRO A 95 4.76 5.09 0.69
CA PRO A 95 5.90 4.22 0.39
C PRO A 95 5.51 2.88 -0.26
N TYR A 96 4.33 2.36 0.11
CA TYR A 96 3.77 1.13 -0.42
C TYR A 96 2.25 1.25 -0.56
N TRP A 97 1.75 0.97 -1.76
CA TRP A 97 0.32 0.93 -2.07
C TRP A 97 0.01 -0.37 -2.80
N MET A 98 -1.15 -0.96 -2.53
CA MET A 98 -1.59 -2.13 -3.28
C MET A 98 -3.09 -2.22 -3.44
N MET A 99 -3.53 -2.90 -4.49
CA MET A 99 -4.92 -3.25 -4.73
C MET A 99 -5.05 -4.62 -5.36
N LYS A 100 -6.25 -5.18 -5.29
CA LYS A 100 -6.65 -6.31 -6.12
C LYS A 100 -7.82 -5.91 -6.99
N ALA A 101 -7.67 -6.10 -8.30
CA ALA A 101 -8.72 -5.83 -9.27
C ALA A 101 -9.81 -6.91 -9.19
N SER A 102 -11.03 -6.55 -9.56
CA SER A 102 -12.14 -7.51 -9.65
C SER A 102 -11.80 -8.65 -10.61
N LEU A 103 -12.29 -9.87 -10.32
CA LEU A 103 -11.94 -11.06 -11.10
C LEU A 103 -12.37 -11.00 -12.58
N PRO A 104 -13.61 -10.57 -12.92
CA PRO A 104 -14.07 -10.60 -14.31
C PRO A 104 -13.28 -9.64 -15.20
N ALA A 105 -12.81 -10.16 -16.33
CA ALA A 105 -12.00 -9.43 -17.30
C ALA A 105 -12.76 -8.23 -17.91
N GLU A 106 -14.05 -8.38 -18.16
CA GLU A 106 -14.91 -7.38 -18.79
C GLU A 106 -15.11 -6.11 -17.95
N PHE A 107 -14.82 -6.16 -16.65
CA PHE A 107 -14.89 -4.99 -15.78
C PHE A 107 -13.55 -4.27 -15.61
N ASN A 108 -12.51 -4.74 -16.29
CA ASN A 108 -11.17 -4.25 -16.12
C ASN A 108 -10.50 -3.86 -17.43
N LYS A 109 -9.56 -2.94 -17.29
CA LYS A 109 -8.81 -2.38 -18.40
C LYS A 109 -7.75 -3.36 -18.87
N VAL A 110 -7.43 -3.23 -20.15
CA VAL A 110 -6.31 -3.90 -20.78
C VAL A 110 -5.23 -2.88 -21.11
N ILE A 111 -4.00 -3.08 -20.62
CA ILE A 111 -2.86 -2.27 -21.02
C ILE A 111 -2.26 -2.85 -22.30
N THR A 112 -2.16 -2.04 -23.34
CA THR A 112 -1.88 -2.53 -24.71
C THR A 112 -0.44 -2.39 -25.15
N ASP A 113 0.37 -1.61 -24.45
CA ASP A 113 1.74 -1.23 -24.80
C ASP A 113 2.79 -1.74 -23.79
N VAL A 114 2.49 -2.85 -23.09
CA VAL A 114 3.42 -3.51 -22.14
C VAL A 114 4.65 -4.12 -22.85
N GLY A 115 4.55 -4.32 -24.18
CA GLY A 115 5.62 -4.83 -25.02
C GLY A 115 5.30 -6.22 -25.57
N PRO A 116 5.69 -7.32 -24.90
CA PRO A 116 5.57 -8.68 -25.43
C PRO A 116 4.13 -9.20 -25.55
N GLY A 117 3.15 -8.50 -24.98
CA GLY A 117 1.73 -8.85 -25.06
C GLY A 117 0.85 -7.82 -24.36
N LYS A 118 -0.46 -8.03 -24.42
CA LYS A 118 -1.44 -7.21 -23.69
C LYS A 118 -1.58 -7.68 -22.24
N LEU A 119 -1.75 -6.75 -21.32
CA LEU A 119 -1.94 -7.02 -19.89
C LEU A 119 -3.39 -6.75 -19.50
N ASN A 120 -4.18 -7.80 -19.28
CA ASN A 120 -5.51 -7.66 -18.72
C ASN A 120 -5.41 -7.51 -17.19
N LEU A 121 -6.02 -6.46 -16.63
CA LEU A 121 -5.99 -6.22 -15.18
C LEU A 121 -7.00 -7.06 -14.39
N GLY A 122 -7.88 -7.82 -15.04
CA GLY A 122 -8.84 -8.71 -14.40
C GLY A 122 -8.17 -9.67 -13.41
N GLY A 123 -8.62 -9.62 -12.15
CA GLY A 123 -8.12 -10.46 -11.06
C GLY A 123 -6.67 -10.18 -10.63
N CYS A 124 -5.99 -9.19 -11.21
CA CYS A 124 -4.60 -8.91 -10.90
C CYS A 124 -4.42 -8.29 -9.50
N ALA A 125 -3.31 -8.63 -8.84
CA ALA A 125 -2.79 -7.83 -7.74
C ALA A 125 -1.86 -6.75 -8.32
N ILE A 126 -2.06 -5.51 -7.92
CA ILE A 126 -1.28 -4.35 -8.37
C ILE A 126 -0.61 -3.75 -7.13
N GLU A 127 0.70 -3.60 -7.18
CA GLU A 127 1.51 -3.10 -6.09
C GLU A 127 2.35 -1.94 -6.61
N VAL A 128 2.42 -0.84 -5.85
CA VAL A 128 3.17 0.35 -6.19
C VAL A 128 4.09 0.66 -5.02
N MET A 129 5.38 0.73 -5.31
CA MET A 129 6.46 0.93 -4.34
C MET A 129 7.30 2.13 -4.77
N GLY A 130 7.47 3.11 -3.88
CA GLY A 130 8.20 4.34 -4.17
C GLY A 130 7.31 5.50 -4.61
N THR A 131 7.94 6.56 -5.12
CA THR A 131 7.27 7.83 -5.46
C THR A 131 7.09 7.95 -6.97
N TYR A 132 6.22 8.85 -7.42
CA TYR A 132 5.91 9.01 -8.85
C TYR A 132 7.15 9.20 -9.73
N ASN A 133 8.20 9.86 -9.23
CA ASN A 133 9.43 10.10 -9.99
C ASN A 133 10.39 8.89 -10.02
N ALA A 134 10.21 7.93 -9.10
CA ALA A 134 11.02 6.72 -9.01
C ALA A 134 10.21 5.65 -8.27
N ALA A 135 9.40 4.91 -9.04
CA ALA A 135 8.55 3.85 -8.49
C ALA A 135 8.68 2.55 -9.27
N ILE A 136 8.36 1.47 -8.58
CA ILE A 136 8.12 0.15 -9.16
C ILE A 136 6.63 -0.13 -9.06
N VAL A 137 6.00 -0.36 -10.20
CA VAL A 137 4.63 -0.89 -10.28
C VAL A 137 4.75 -2.37 -10.65
N ARG A 138 4.30 -3.25 -9.77
CA ARG A 138 4.26 -4.70 -10.00
C ARG A 138 2.82 -5.13 -10.20
N VAL A 139 2.56 -5.85 -11.27
CA VAL A 139 1.26 -6.46 -11.57
C VAL A 139 1.42 -7.97 -11.59
N THR A 140 0.85 -8.64 -10.60
CA THR A 140 0.77 -10.10 -10.56
C THR A 140 -0.51 -10.54 -11.23
N ILE A 141 -0.37 -11.29 -12.33
CA ILE A 141 -1.47 -11.67 -13.20
C ILE A 141 -1.90 -13.10 -12.91
N GLY A 142 -3.21 -13.31 -12.78
CA GLY A 142 -3.80 -14.65 -12.81
C GLY A 142 -3.76 -15.29 -14.20
N GLU A 143 -4.51 -16.38 -14.37
CA GLU A 143 -4.61 -17.11 -15.63
C GLU A 143 -5.98 -16.84 -16.26
N TYR A 144 -6.11 -15.76 -17.05
CA TYR A 144 -7.42 -15.26 -17.50
C TYR A 144 -7.48 -14.72 -18.95
N GLY A 145 -6.46 -14.96 -19.77
CA GLY A 145 -6.36 -14.41 -21.13
C GLY A 145 -6.27 -15.46 -22.23
N GLY A 146 -6.92 -15.17 -23.36
CA GLY A 146 -6.73 -15.87 -24.63
C GLY A 146 -5.39 -15.52 -25.30
N ASP A 147 -5.24 -15.87 -26.58
CA ASP A 147 -4.02 -15.61 -27.34
C ASP A 147 -3.66 -14.11 -27.39
N GLY A 148 -2.37 -13.80 -27.25
CA GLY A 148 -1.84 -12.42 -27.26
C GLY A 148 -1.84 -11.70 -25.90
N PHE A 149 -2.39 -12.32 -24.84
CA PHE A 149 -2.34 -11.80 -23.48
C PHE A 149 -1.22 -12.44 -22.65
N LEU A 150 -0.61 -11.60 -21.80
CA LEU A 150 0.25 -12.04 -20.72
C LEU A 150 -0.62 -12.78 -19.68
N ASN A 151 -0.15 -13.94 -19.21
CA ASN A 151 -0.91 -14.84 -18.36
C ASN A 151 0.01 -15.55 -17.37
N GLY A 152 -0.46 -15.71 -16.12
CA GLY A 152 0.23 -16.50 -15.09
C GLY A 152 1.67 -16.05 -14.86
N THR A 153 1.90 -14.74 -14.83
CA THR A 153 3.24 -14.15 -14.66
C THR A 153 3.16 -12.83 -13.90
N VAL A 154 4.32 -12.27 -13.57
CA VAL A 154 4.48 -10.95 -12.95
C VAL A 154 5.02 -9.98 -14.00
N CYS A 155 4.38 -8.83 -14.12
CA CYS A 155 4.85 -7.71 -14.92
C CYS A 155 5.31 -6.59 -14.00
N THR A 156 6.56 -6.15 -14.15
CA THR A 156 7.14 -5.07 -13.37
C THR A 156 7.40 -3.87 -14.29
N CYS A 157 6.73 -2.75 -14.02
CA CYS A 157 6.97 -1.47 -14.66
C CYS A 157 7.83 -0.58 -13.76
N THR A 158 8.95 -0.09 -14.28
CA THR A 158 9.70 1.00 -13.66
C THR A 158 9.12 2.33 -14.14
N VAL A 159 8.74 3.18 -13.20
CA VAL A 159 8.10 4.48 -13.45
C VAL A 159 9.09 5.61 -13.15
N TYR A 160 9.41 6.37 -14.19
CA TYR A 160 10.19 7.61 -14.13
C TYR A 160 9.25 8.79 -14.43
N GLY A 161 8.53 9.26 -13.41
CA GLY A 161 7.49 10.27 -13.57
C GLY A 161 7.99 11.66 -14.00
N ASP A 162 9.26 11.97 -13.74
CA ASP A 162 9.93 13.21 -14.13
C ASP A 162 10.10 13.33 -15.66
N THR A 163 10.41 12.21 -16.30
CA THR A 163 10.64 12.08 -17.76
C THR A 163 9.46 11.42 -18.48
N GLN A 164 8.41 11.03 -17.73
CA GLN A 164 7.28 10.25 -18.21
C GLN A 164 7.70 9.00 -18.99
N ARG A 165 8.74 8.32 -18.50
CA ARG A 165 9.23 7.06 -19.07
C ARG A 165 8.77 5.89 -18.22
N PHE A 166 8.27 4.86 -18.91
CA PHE A 166 7.75 3.65 -18.28
C PHE A 166 8.41 2.45 -18.95
N HIS A 167 9.03 1.57 -18.16
CA HIS A 167 9.76 0.42 -18.68
C HIS A 167 9.24 -0.88 -18.08
N TRP A 168 8.64 -1.73 -18.91
CA TRP A 168 8.10 -3.02 -18.52
C TRP A 168 9.14 -4.13 -18.62
N ARG A 169 9.16 -4.98 -17.61
CA ARG A 169 9.77 -6.31 -17.63
C ARG A 169 8.72 -7.34 -17.26
N VAL A 170 8.71 -8.44 -17.98
CA VAL A 170 7.78 -9.55 -17.75
C VAL A 170 8.60 -10.76 -17.35
N ASP A 171 8.27 -11.34 -16.20
CA ASP A 171 8.99 -12.50 -15.70
C ASP A 171 8.75 -13.70 -16.63
N TYR A 172 9.79 -14.52 -16.77
CA TYR A 172 9.69 -15.74 -17.55
C TYR A 172 8.87 -16.79 -16.82
N SER A 173 8.07 -17.53 -17.58
CA SER A 173 7.28 -18.65 -17.11
C SER A 173 7.37 -19.80 -18.11
N THR A 174 6.72 -20.92 -17.81
CA THR A 174 6.60 -22.04 -18.76
C THR A 174 5.95 -21.61 -20.09
N LYS A 175 5.06 -20.61 -20.05
CA LYS A 175 4.39 -20.01 -21.21
C LYS A 175 5.18 -18.82 -21.80
N ASN A 176 5.77 -17.96 -20.97
CA ASN A 176 6.59 -16.82 -21.40
C ASN A 176 8.07 -17.16 -21.33
N LYS A 177 8.65 -17.66 -22.42
CA LYS A 177 10.05 -18.14 -22.44
C LYS A 177 11.04 -17.02 -22.80
N PRO A 178 12.29 -17.09 -22.29
CA PRO A 178 13.35 -16.20 -22.74
C PRO A 178 13.65 -16.39 -24.22
N ASP A 179 13.86 -15.29 -24.93
CA ASP A 179 14.33 -15.34 -26.31
C ASP A 179 15.80 -15.80 -26.38
N THR A 180 16.23 -16.22 -27.56
CA THR A 180 17.59 -16.74 -27.81
C THR A 180 18.70 -15.70 -27.61
N VAL A 181 18.36 -14.42 -27.45
CA VAL A 181 19.33 -13.33 -27.16
C VAL A 181 19.51 -13.20 -25.65
N SER A 182 18.41 -13.16 -24.88
CA SER A 182 18.40 -13.13 -23.42
C SER A 182 19.07 -14.36 -22.80
N GLN A 183 18.95 -15.53 -23.45
CA GLN A 183 19.67 -16.74 -23.01
C GLN A 183 21.18 -16.67 -23.24
N ARG A 184 21.65 -15.95 -24.28
CA ARG A 184 23.10 -15.81 -24.56
C ARG A 184 23.78 -14.98 -23.47
N ASP A 185 23.19 -13.86 -23.10
CA ASP A 185 23.73 -12.97 -22.05
C ASP A 185 23.70 -13.62 -20.65
N ALA A 186 22.70 -14.48 -20.37
CA ALA A 186 22.66 -15.27 -19.15
C ALA A 186 23.75 -16.37 -19.10
N SER A 187 24.26 -16.83 -20.26
CA SER A 187 25.24 -17.91 -20.32
C SER A 187 26.70 -17.46 -20.46
N THR A 188 27.00 -16.18 -20.72
CA THR A 188 28.39 -15.80 -21.08
C THR A 188 29.14 -14.86 -20.13
N THR A 189 28.61 -14.36 -19.00
CA THR A 189 29.47 -13.52 -18.13
C THR A 189 29.20 -13.47 -16.62
N GLN A 190 28.56 -14.47 -16.00
CA GLN A 190 28.61 -14.59 -14.54
C GLN A 190 28.59 -16.06 -14.09
N LYS A 191 29.76 -16.55 -13.64
CA LYS A 191 29.83 -17.75 -12.80
C LYS A 191 29.06 -17.48 -11.51
N GLY A 192 27.88 -18.08 -11.37
CA GLY A 192 27.13 -18.03 -10.11
C GLY A 192 25.73 -18.63 -10.18
N VAL A 193 25.64 -19.98 -10.27
CA VAL A 193 24.51 -20.85 -9.86
C VAL A 193 23.19 -20.61 -10.63
N VAL A 194 22.63 -21.57 -11.38
CA VAL A 194 21.89 -22.76 -10.92
C VAL A 194 21.96 -23.85 -11.99
N GLN A 195 22.65 -24.96 -11.71
CA GLN A 195 22.24 -26.25 -12.28
C GLN A 195 21.21 -26.84 -11.30
N LEU A 196 19.96 -26.97 -11.73
CA LEU A 196 19.10 -28.01 -11.16
C LEU A 196 19.50 -29.30 -11.88
N SER A 197 20.48 -30.02 -11.32
CA SER A 197 20.72 -31.41 -11.67
C SER A 197 19.55 -32.23 -11.12
N SER A 198 18.69 -32.76 -11.99
CA SER A 198 17.82 -33.86 -11.62
C SER A 198 18.60 -35.16 -11.79
N ASP A 199 19.40 -35.51 -10.77
CA ASP A 199 19.88 -36.87 -10.57
C ASP A 199 19.00 -37.52 -9.50
N THR A 200 17.94 -38.23 -9.90
CA THR A 200 17.71 -39.67 -9.66
C THR A 200 16.51 -40.13 -10.46
#